data_AF-A0A520JDR1-F1
#
_entry.id   AF-A0A520JDR1-F1
#
_cell.length_a   1.000
_cell.length_b   1.000
_cell.length_c   1.000
_cell.angle_alpha   90.00
_cell.angle_beta   90.00
_cell.angle_gamma   90.00
#
_symmetry.space_group_name_H-M   'P 1'
#
loop_
_entity.id
_entity.type
_entity.pdbx_description
1 polymer ?
#
loop_
_entity_poly.entity_id
_entity_poly.type
_entity_poly.pdbx_seq_one_letter_code
_entity_poly.pdbx_strand_id
1 'polypeptide(L)'
;LLPADAIVTSDSGSCANWYARDYQVKAGQRASLSGGLASMGAAVPYAIAAKFAHPTRPVVALVGDGAMQMNNMAELITIQKYWRRWTDPRLIVCVFNNQDLNEVTWEQRVMEGNPRYEASQDLPDVPYAKFAEMLGLTGIFVDTPDALAGAWAQALAADRPVVLEVKTDPEVAPLPPHVTLVQAKAFMSSMAKGDRGAGQVIADTARQLIGELLPHGER
;
A
#
# COMPACT_ATOMS: atom_id res chain seq x y z
N LEU A 1 4.03 11.17 -11.12
CA LEU A 1 5.45 10.74 -11.04
C LEU A 1 5.74 9.53 -11.91
N LEU A 2 4.88 8.51 -11.97
CA LEU A 2 5.17 7.29 -12.72
C LEU A 2 5.32 7.53 -14.25
N PRO A 3 6.25 6.82 -14.92
CA PRO A 3 6.41 6.83 -16.37
C PRO A 3 5.11 6.47 -17.12
N ALA A 4 4.95 7.00 -18.33
CA ALA A 4 3.74 6.82 -19.15
C ALA A 4 3.50 5.36 -19.57
N ASP A 5 4.53 4.52 -19.53
CA ASP A 5 4.47 3.10 -19.83
C ASP A 5 4.62 2.23 -18.57
N ALA A 6 4.45 2.77 -17.36
CA ALA A 6 4.55 1.96 -16.14
C ALA A 6 3.49 0.86 -16.08
N ILE A 7 3.84 -0.25 -15.45
CA ILE A 7 2.89 -1.29 -15.03
C ILE A 7 2.79 -1.23 -13.52
N VAL A 8 1.57 -1.10 -12.99
CA VAL A 8 1.31 -1.05 -11.55
C VAL A 8 0.54 -2.29 -11.14
N THR A 9 0.98 -2.94 -10.08
CA THR A 9 0.26 -4.03 -9.43
C THR A 9 -0.12 -3.61 -8.03
N SER A 10 -1.27 -4.06 -7.52
CA SER A 10 -1.70 -3.83 -6.15
C SER A 10 -2.07 -5.13 -5.47
N ASP A 11 -1.80 -5.18 -4.17
CA ASP A 11 -2.27 -6.25 -3.31
C ASP A 11 -3.70 -5.98 -2.83
N SER A 12 -4.29 -7.01 -2.22
CA SER A 12 -5.59 -6.90 -1.56
C SER A 12 -5.44 -6.34 -0.13
N GLY A 13 -6.49 -5.70 0.38
CA GLY A 13 -6.49 -4.96 1.64
C GLY A 13 -6.58 -3.43 1.41
N SER A 14 -6.24 -2.62 2.41
CA SER A 14 -6.41 -1.16 2.31
C SER A 14 -5.60 -0.52 1.18
N CYS A 15 -4.48 -1.14 0.78
CA CYS A 15 -3.73 -0.71 -0.41
C CYS A 15 -4.54 -0.78 -1.71
N ALA A 16 -5.48 -1.72 -1.85
CA ALA A 16 -6.39 -1.80 -3.00
C ALA A 16 -7.34 -0.60 -3.05
N ASN A 17 -7.79 -0.10 -1.89
CA ASN A 17 -8.64 1.08 -1.78
C ASN A 17 -7.89 2.34 -2.22
N TRP A 18 -6.65 2.53 -1.75
CA TRP A 18 -5.78 3.64 -2.19
C TRP A 18 -5.45 3.53 -3.67
N TYR A 19 -5.11 2.33 -4.16
CA TYR A 19 -4.87 2.09 -5.57
C TYR A 19 -6.10 2.44 -6.44
N ALA A 20 -7.30 2.04 -6.03
CA ALA A 20 -8.51 2.28 -6.81
C ALA A 20 -8.92 3.76 -6.82
N ARG A 21 -8.72 4.46 -5.69
CA ARG A 21 -9.16 5.85 -5.53
C ARG A 21 -8.13 6.87 -6.02
N ASP A 22 -6.86 6.66 -5.70
CA ASP A 22 -5.84 7.69 -5.79
C ASP A 22 -4.94 7.51 -7.03
N TYR A 23 -4.88 6.30 -7.60
CA TYR A 23 -4.08 6.05 -8.80
C TYR A 23 -4.87 6.25 -10.10
N GLN A 24 -4.62 7.38 -10.76
CA GLN A 24 -5.15 7.66 -12.10
C GLN A 24 -4.30 7.01 -13.18
N VAL A 25 -4.82 5.92 -13.77
CA VAL A 25 -4.17 5.19 -14.86
C VAL A 25 -4.13 6.07 -16.12
N LYS A 26 -2.92 6.36 -16.61
CA LYS A 26 -2.71 7.15 -17.83
C LYS A 26 -2.69 6.27 -19.07
N ALA A 27 -2.93 6.88 -20.24
CA ALA A 27 -2.76 6.20 -21.51
C ALA A 27 -1.35 5.59 -21.64
N GLY A 28 -1.27 4.30 -21.98
CA GLY A 28 -0.03 3.53 -22.06
C GLY A 28 0.34 2.76 -20.79
N GLN A 29 -0.15 3.20 -19.62
CA GLN A 29 0.05 2.48 -18.37
C GLN A 29 -0.83 1.23 -18.32
N ARG A 30 -0.40 0.25 -17.52
CA ARG A 30 -1.20 -0.93 -17.19
C ARG A 30 -1.31 -1.04 -15.68
N ALA A 31 -2.41 -1.62 -15.23
CA ALA A 31 -2.76 -1.67 -13.83
C ALA A 31 -3.46 -3.02 -13.56
N SER A 32 -3.08 -3.73 -12.50
CA SER A 32 -3.64 -5.05 -12.17
C SER A 32 -3.69 -5.28 -10.66
N LEU A 33 -4.72 -5.99 -10.20
CA LEU A 33 -4.82 -6.51 -8.83
C LEU A 33 -5.64 -7.79 -8.82
N SER A 34 -5.62 -8.53 -7.71
CA SER A 34 -6.49 -9.69 -7.50
C SER A 34 -7.92 -9.24 -7.17
N GLY A 35 -8.71 -8.85 -8.17
CA GLY A 35 -10.04 -8.27 -7.92
C GLY A 35 -11.11 -9.30 -7.51
N GLY A 36 -11.22 -10.41 -8.23
CA GLY A 36 -12.30 -11.38 -8.00
C GLY A 36 -12.11 -12.26 -6.76
N LEU A 37 -10.87 -12.74 -6.54
CA LEU A 37 -10.54 -13.57 -5.38
C LEU A 37 -10.10 -12.72 -4.17
N ALA A 38 -9.73 -11.46 -4.37
CA ALA A 38 -9.16 -10.60 -3.32
C ALA A 38 -7.97 -11.25 -2.59
N SER A 39 -7.09 -11.93 -3.35
CA SER A 39 -5.93 -12.60 -2.77
C SER A 39 -4.89 -11.59 -2.31
N MET A 40 -4.49 -11.68 -1.04
CA MET A 40 -3.24 -11.11 -0.56
C MET A 40 -2.04 -11.84 -1.17
N GLY A 41 -0.91 -11.15 -1.30
CA GLY A 41 0.33 -11.72 -1.80
C GLY A 41 0.45 -11.79 -3.32
N ALA A 42 -0.46 -11.14 -4.06
CA ALA A 42 -0.53 -11.19 -5.52
C ALA A 42 0.36 -10.13 -6.19
N ALA A 43 0.56 -8.98 -5.55
CA ALA A 43 1.18 -7.81 -6.17
C ALA A 43 2.60 -8.06 -6.67
N VAL A 44 3.47 -8.63 -5.83
CA VAL A 44 4.87 -8.87 -6.18
C VAL A 44 5.03 -9.98 -7.21
N PRO A 45 4.34 -11.14 -7.09
CA PRO A 45 4.32 -12.13 -8.17
C PRO A 45 3.84 -11.56 -9.51
N TYR A 46 2.79 -10.72 -9.51
CA TYR A 46 2.32 -10.07 -10.72
C TYR A 46 3.36 -9.10 -11.30
N ALA A 47 4.07 -8.36 -10.44
CA ALA A 47 5.13 -7.46 -10.86
C ALA A 47 6.32 -8.22 -11.48
N ILE A 48 6.72 -9.35 -10.89
CA ILE A 48 7.76 -10.22 -11.43
C ILE A 48 7.33 -10.75 -12.80
N ALA A 49 6.10 -11.26 -12.93
CA ALA A 49 5.55 -11.72 -14.20
C ALA A 49 5.54 -10.59 -15.24
N ALA A 50 5.17 -9.38 -14.85
CA ALA A 50 5.20 -8.20 -15.70
C ALA A 50 6.62 -7.86 -16.19
N LYS A 51 7.65 -7.98 -15.34
CA LYS A 51 9.05 -7.78 -15.78
C LYS A 51 9.53 -8.85 -16.76
N PHE A 52 9.08 -10.08 -16.64
CA PHE A 52 9.40 -11.11 -17.62
C PHE A 52 8.65 -10.91 -18.95
N ALA A 53 7.38 -10.50 -18.92
CA ALA A 53 6.60 -10.24 -20.12
C ALA A 53 6.99 -8.92 -20.82
N HIS A 54 7.42 -7.92 -20.04
CA HIS A 54 7.73 -6.57 -20.50
C HIS A 54 9.03 -6.04 -19.85
N PRO A 55 10.20 -6.62 -20.20
CA PRO A 55 11.47 -6.33 -19.53
C PRO A 55 11.96 -4.89 -19.72
N THR A 56 11.42 -4.15 -20.68
CA THR A 56 11.77 -2.75 -20.96
C THR A 56 10.92 -1.75 -20.19
N ARG A 57 9.86 -2.18 -19.50
CA ARG A 57 8.91 -1.29 -18.82
C ARG A 57 9.24 -1.19 -17.33
N PRO A 58 9.10 -0.01 -16.72
CA PRO A 58 9.17 0.13 -15.26
C PRO A 58 7.93 -0.49 -14.61
N VAL A 59 8.12 -1.16 -13.47
CA VAL A 59 7.03 -1.83 -12.75
C VAL A 59 6.99 -1.35 -11.29
N VAL A 60 5.80 -1.14 -10.76
CA VAL A 60 5.57 -0.79 -9.36
C VAL A 60 4.59 -1.80 -8.75
N ALA A 61 4.95 -2.41 -7.63
CA ALA A 61 4.05 -3.20 -6.80
C ALA A 61 3.68 -2.38 -5.56
N LEU A 62 2.39 -2.17 -5.34
CA LEU A 62 1.83 -1.56 -4.14
C LEU A 62 1.38 -2.67 -3.19
N VAL A 63 1.97 -2.72 -2.00
CA VAL A 63 1.91 -3.88 -1.13
C VAL A 63 1.67 -3.45 0.32
N GLY A 64 0.74 -4.09 1.02
CA GLY A 64 0.65 -3.97 2.47
C GLY A 64 1.71 -4.83 3.17
N ASP A 65 2.21 -4.40 4.31
CA ASP A 65 3.12 -5.18 5.17
C ASP A 65 2.61 -6.59 5.52
N GLY A 66 1.32 -6.79 5.76
CA GLY A 66 0.74 -8.12 5.96
C GLY A 66 0.94 -9.04 4.75
N ALA A 67 0.72 -8.52 3.53
CA ALA A 67 1.01 -9.25 2.29
C ALA A 67 2.52 -9.44 2.07
N MET A 68 3.36 -8.49 2.52
CA MET A 68 4.81 -8.67 2.54
C MET A 68 5.24 -9.89 3.35
N GLN A 69 4.69 -10.03 4.56
CA GLN A 69 5.02 -11.14 5.47
C GLN A 69 4.44 -12.48 5.00
N MET A 70 3.37 -12.47 4.21
CA MET A 70 2.72 -13.69 3.72
C MET A 70 3.60 -14.48 2.73
N ASN A 71 4.12 -13.82 1.69
CA ASN A 71 4.97 -14.45 0.67
C ASN A 71 5.92 -13.47 -0.05
N ASN A 72 5.58 -12.18 -0.14
CA ASN A 72 6.31 -11.27 -1.00
C ASN A 72 7.76 -11.00 -0.54
N MET A 73 8.09 -11.17 0.75
CA MET A 73 9.48 -11.14 1.22
C MET A 73 10.35 -12.24 0.56
N ALA A 74 9.82 -13.45 0.40
CA ALA A 74 10.53 -14.52 -0.29
C ALA A 74 10.73 -14.18 -1.78
N GLU A 75 9.77 -13.47 -2.39
CA GLU A 75 9.87 -13.03 -3.78
C GLU A 75 10.94 -11.95 -4.02
N LEU A 76 11.43 -11.27 -2.98
CA LEU A 76 12.61 -10.41 -3.11
C LEU A 76 13.87 -11.22 -3.48
N ILE A 77 13.95 -12.48 -3.05
CA ILE A 77 15.01 -13.42 -3.46
C ILE A 77 14.85 -13.78 -4.94
N THR A 78 13.61 -13.98 -5.40
CA THR A 78 13.30 -14.18 -6.82
C THR A 78 13.73 -12.98 -7.66
N ILE A 79 13.39 -11.76 -7.22
CA ILE A 79 13.80 -10.50 -7.87
C ILE A 79 15.33 -10.42 -7.94
N GLN A 80 16.01 -10.61 -6.81
CA GLN A 80 17.47 -10.64 -6.71
C GLN A 80 18.10 -11.58 -7.75
N LYS A 81 17.53 -12.77 -7.93
CA LYS A 81 18.06 -13.80 -8.82
C LYS A 81 17.96 -13.42 -10.29
N TYR A 82 16.91 -12.70 -10.68
CA TYR A 82 16.55 -12.55 -12.09
C TYR A 82 16.64 -11.12 -12.63
N TRP A 83 16.74 -10.10 -11.79
CA TRP A 83 16.56 -8.71 -12.25
C TRP A 83 17.54 -8.27 -13.33
N ARG A 84 18.76 -8.80 -13.33
CA ARG A 84 19.79 -8.51 -14.34
C ARG A 84 19.43 -9.01 -15.75
N ARG A 85 18.35 -9.78 -15.91
CA ARG A 85 17.82 -10.22 -17.20
C ARG A 85 16.88 -9.18 -17.83
N TRP A 86 16.43 -8.20 -17.08
CA TRP A 86 15.50 -7.17 -17.56
C TRP A 86 16.29 -6.00 -18.14
N THR A 87 15.87 -5.52 -19.31
CA THR A 87 16.51 -4.38 -19.99
C THR A 87 16.40 -3.10 -19.18
N ASP A 88 15.21 -2.88 -18.62
CA ASP A 88 14.98 -1.86 -17.61
C ASP A 88 14.98 -2.57 -16.24
N PRO A 89 15.86 -2.24 -15.29
CA PRO A 89 15.91 -2.93 -14.00
C PRO A 89 14.84 -2.43 -13.02
N ARG A 90 14.11 -1.35 -13.34
CA ARG A 90 13.18 -0.69 -12.42
C ARG A 90 11.99 -1.60 -12.14
N LEU A 91 12.00 -2.16 -10.95
CA LEU A 91 10.89 -2.78 -10.25
C LEU A 91 10.91 -2.19 -8.84
N ILE A 92 9.85 -1.48 -8.46
CA ILE A 92 9.72 -0.83 -7.16
C ILE A 92 8.64 -1.57 -6.38
N VAL A 93 9.00 -2.21 -5.28
CA VAL A 93 8.06 -2.76 -4.31
C VAL A 93 7.82 -1.70 -3.24
N CYS A 94 6.70 -0.99 -3.35
CA CYS A 94 6.26 0.01 -2.38
C CYS A 94 5.46 -0.69 -1.29
N VAL A 95 6.02 -0.74 -0.07
CA VAL A 95 5.41 -1.37 1.09
C VAL A 95 4.77 -0.28 1.96
N PHE A 96 3.48 -0.40 2.21
CA PHE A 96 2.77 0.38 3.22
C PHE A 96 2.88 -0.36 4.56
N ASN A 97 3.77 0.11 5.43
CA ASN A 97 4.04 -0.45 6.75
C ASN A 97 3.22 0.32 7.79
N ASN A 98 2.08 -0.24 8.19
CA ASN A 98 1.19 0.31 9.24
C ASN A 98 1.08 -0.62 10.46
N GLN A 99 1.71 -1.78 10.42
CA GLN A 99 1.75 -2.81 11.45
C GLN A 99 0.35 -3.33 11.81
N ASP A 100 -0.56 -3.35 10.81
CA ASP A 100 -1.96 -3.68 11.01
C ASP A 100 -2.54 -4.40 9.78
N LEU A 101 -3.34 -5.45 9.99
CA LEU A 101 -4.17 -6.03 8.93
C LEU A 101 -5.37 -5.12 8.62
N ASN A 102 -5.04 -3.95 8.07
CA ASN A 102 -5.82 -2.75 8.23
C ASN A 102 -7.22 -2.76 7.64
N GLU A 103 -7.41 -3.45 6.52
CA GLU A 103 -8.75 -3.61 5.93
C GLU A 103 -9.72 -4.29 6.91
N VAL A 104 -9.27 -5.36 7.56
CA VAL A 104 -10.10 -6.14 8.49
C VAL A 104 -10.35 -5.35 9.78
N THR A 105 -9.35 -4.63 10.29
CA THR A 105 -9.54 -3.68 11.40
C THR A 105 -10.66 -2.67 11.09
N TRP A 106 -10.65 -2.10 9.88
CA TRP A 106 -11.66 -1.12 9.48
C TRP A 106 -13.03 -1.73 9.20
N GLU A 107 -13.11 -2.94 8.64
CA GLU A 107 -14.36 -3.69 8.51
C GLU A 107 -14.99 -3.98 9.89
N GLN A 108 -14.19 -4.45 10.86
CA GLN A 108 -14.67 -4.69 12.23
C GLN A 108 -15.22 -3.41 12.88
N ARG A 109 -14.52 -2.28 12.70
CA ARG A 109 -14.95 -0.98 13.21
C ARG A 109 -16.24 -0.51 12.55
N VAL A 110 -16.29 -0.51 11.22
CA VAL A 110 -17.32 0.17 10.43
C VAL A 110 -18.55 -0.71 10.17
N MET A 111 -18.40 -2.03 10.11
CA MET A 111 -19.50 -2.96 9.86
C MET A 111 -20.05 -3.59 11.14
N GLU A 112 -19.17 -3.96 12.07
CA GLU A 112 -19.55 -4.69 13.28
C GLU A 112 -19.63 -3.81 14.54
N GLY A 113 -19.00 -2.63 14.49
CA GLY A 113 -18.84 -1.76 15.66
C GLY A 113 -18.01 -2.40 16.75
N ASN A 114 -17.05 -3.22 16.36
CA ASN A 114 -16.08 -3.88 17.22
C ASN A 114 -14.74 -3.14 17.16
N PRO A 115 -14.03 -3.02 18.29
CA PRO A 115 -12.67 -2.49 18.28
C PRO A 115 -11.72 -3.45 17.56
N ARG A 116 -10.55 -2.94 17.16
CA ARG A 116 -9.45 -3.76 16.60
C ARG A 116 -9.20 -5.02 17.45
N TYR A 117 -9.16 -6.19 16.80
CA TYR A 117 -8.81 -7.44 17.47
C TYR A 117 -7.29 -7.69 17.50
N GLU A 118 -6.63 -7.20 18.56
CA GLU A 118 -5.17 -7.19 18.69
C GLU A 118 -4.50 -8.56 18.44
N ALA A 119 -5.12 -9.66 18.88
CA ALA A 119 -4.51 -10.99 18.76
C ALA A 119 -4.32 -11.49 17.32
N SER A 120 -4.97 -10.87 16.33
CA SER A 120 -4.76 -11.21 14.91
C SER A 120 -4.35 -10.03 14.03
N GLN A 121 -4.66 -8.79 14.42
CA GLN A 121 -4.40 -7.62 13.59
C GLN A 121 -3.01 -7.02 13.82
N ASP A 122 -2.39 -7.28 14.98
CA ASP A 122 -1.05 -6.78 15.30
C ASP A 122 0.03 -7.51 14.50
N LEU A 123 0.70 -6.78 13.61
CA LEU A 123 1.80 -7.32 12.81
C LEU A 123 3.16 -6.91 13.41
N PRO A 124 4.16 -7.80 13.40
CA PRO A 124 5.50 -7.45 13.85
C PRO A 124 6.12 -6.42 12.91
N ASP A 125 6.86 -5.47 13.48
CA ASP A 125 7.64 -4.50 12.71
C ASP A 125 8.84 -5.18 12.04
N VAL A 126 8.85 -5.20 10.70
CA VAL A 126 9.90 -5.82 9.89
C VAL A 126 10.55 -4.74 9.02
N PRO A 127 11.89 -4.58 9.07
CA PRO A 127 12.57 -3.55 8.28
C PRO A 127 12.77 -4.02 6.82
N TYR A 128 11.71 -3.96 6.02
CA TYR A 128 11.69 -4.45 4.63
C TYR A 128 12.76 -3.80 3.74
N ALA A 129 13.00 -2.49 3.90
CA ALA A 129 14.04 -1.79 3.17
C ALA A 129 15.44 -2.37 3.48
N LYS A 130 15.73 -2.64 4.77
CA LYS A 130 17.01 -3.26 5.18
C LYS A 130 17.13 -4.69 4.68
N PHE A 131 16.03 -5.44 4.68
CA PHE A 131 16.01 -6.80 4.13
C PHE A 131 16.34 -6.79 2.62
N ALA A 132 15.86 -5.80 1.87
CA ALA A 132 16.22 -5.62 0.47
C ALA A 132 17.72 -5.34 0.26
N GLU A 133 18.31 -4.50 1.11
CA GLU A 133 19.75 -4.20 1.09
C GLU A 133 20.59 -5.47 1.33
N MET A 134 20.17 -6.35 2.25
CA MET A 134 20.84 -7.64 2.50
C MET A 134 20.87 -8.54 1.26
N LEU A 135 19.89 -8.41 0.36
CA LEU A 135 19.82 -9.12 -0.91
C LEU A 135 20.58 -8.41 -2.04
N GLY A 136 21.17 -7.24 -1.79
CA GLY A 136 21.86 -6.41 -2.78
C GLY A 136 20.92 -5.58 -3.66
N LEU A 137 19.65 -5.48 -3.27
CA LEU A 137 18.66 -4.57 -3.86
C LEU A 137 18.76 -3.19 -3.17
N THR A 138 18.07 -2.18 -3.69
CA THR A 138 18.00 -0.87 -3.05
C THR A 138 16.88 -0.88 -2.00
N GLY A 139 17.20 -0.51 -0.76
CA GLY A 139 16.20 -0.21 0.27
C GLY A 139 16.05 1.30 0.46
N ILE A 140 14.81 1.78 0.58
CA ILE A 140 14.51 3.17 0.94
C ILE A 140 13.42 3.13 2.02
N PHE A 141 13.68 3.72 3.18
CA PHE A 141 12.71 3.86 4.25
C PHE A 141 12.25 5.31 4.37
N VAL A 142 10.94 5.51 4.52
CA VAL A 142 10.30 6.82 4.67
C VAL A 142 9.39 6.82 5.88
N ASP A 143 9.63 7.73 6.82
CA ASP A 143 8.82 7.91 8.03
C ASP A 143 8.15 9.29 8.14
N THR A 144 8.33 10.15 7.13
CA THR A 144 7.76 11.50 7.09
C THR A 144 7.19 11.82 5.71
N PRO A 145 6.05 12.53 5.63
CA PRO A 145 5.44 12.89 4.35
C PRO A 145 6.35 13.70 3.42
N ASP A 146 7.14 14.63 3.97
CA ASP A 146 8.02 15.52 3.20
C ASP A 146 9.12 14.76 2.44
N ALA A 147 9.51 13.58 2.93
CA ALA A 147 10.51 12.73 2.29
C ALA A 147 9.95 11.89 1.12
N LEU A 148 8.63 11.75 0.98
CA LEU A 148 8.01 10.88 -0.03
C LEU A 148 8.40 11.26 -1.46
N ALA A 149 8.37 12.55 -1.80
CA ALA A 149 8.69 13.01 -3.15
C ALA A 149 10.14 12.67 -3.54
N GLY A 150 11.08 12.89 -2.61
CA GLY A 150 12.49 12.54 -2.79
C GLY A 150 12.71 11.03 -2.91
N ALA A 151 12.04 10.24 -2.07
CA ALA A 151 12.13 8.79 -2.08
C ALA A 151 11.61 8.18 -3.38
N TRP A 152 10.48 8.67 -3.91
CA TRP A 152 9.98 8.25 -5.22
C TRP A 152 10.91 8.64 -6.36
N ALA A 153 11.49 9.84 -6.32
CA ALA A 153 12.47 10.27 -7.33
C ALA A 153 13.71 9.36 -7.31
N GLN A 154 14.22 9.02 -6.12
CA GLN A 154 15.33 8.09 -5.96
C GLN A 154 14.96 6.68 -6.45
N ALA A 155 13.79 6.17 -6.09
CA ALA A 155 13.34 4.84 -6.51
C ALA A 155 13.20 4.72 -8.03
N LEU A 156 12.67 5.76 -8.69
CA LEU A 156 12.48 5.80 -10.14
C LEU A 156 13.78 6.00 -10.93
N ALA A 157 14.82 6.51 -10.29
CA ALA A 157 16.16 6.70 -10.86
C ALA A 157 17.15 5.56 -10.54
N ALA A 158 16.73 4.57 -9.74
CA ALA A 158 17.61 3.49 -9.29
C ALA A 158 18.08 2.59 -10.45
N ASP A 159 19.31 2.07 -10.33
CA ASP A 159 19.96 1.16 -11.28
C ASP A 159 19.62 -0.32 -11.07
N ARG A 160 18.77 -0.62 -10.08
CA ARG A 160 18.37 -1.96 -9.63
C ARG A 160 16.98 -1.91 -9.00
N PRO A 161 16.34 -3.07 -8.74
CA PRO A 161 15.07 -3.11 -8.04
C PRO A 161 15.13 -2.47 -6.65
N VAL A 162 14.02 -1.86 -6.26
CA VAL A 162 13.90 -1.05 -5.04
C VAL A 162 12.79 -1.61 -4.16
N VAL A 163 13.03 -1.69 -2.86
CA VAL A 163 11.99 -1.75 -1.84
C VAL A 163 11.86 -0.36 -1.23
N LEU A 164 10.73 0.28 -1.48
CA LEU A 164 10.35 1.56 -0.88
C LEU A 164 9.40 1.25 0.28
N GLU A 165 9.92 1.26 1.48
CA GLU A 165 9.17 1.05 2.70
C GLU A 165 8.67 2.40 3.23
N VAL A 166 7.34 2.56 3.31
CA VAL A 166 6.70 3.77 3.79
C VAL A 166 5.98 3.45 5.09
N LYS A 167 6.42 4.06 6.19
CA LYS A 167 5.67 4.02 7.43
C LYS A 167 4.39 4.82 7.26
N THR A 168 3.26 4.18 7.52
CA THR A 168 1.92 4.74 7.36
C THR A 168 1.13 4.66 8.67
N ASP A 169 0.16 5.55 8.83
CA ASP A 169 -0.69 5.55 10.02
C ASP A 169 -1.80 4.47 9.89
N PRO A 170 -1.89 3.49 10.82
CA PRO A 170 -2.95 2.48 10.80
C PRO A 170 -4.34 3.07 11.04
N GLU A 171 -4.43 4.27 11.61
CA GLU A 171 -5.68 4.92 11.96
C GLU A 171 -6.30 5.74 10.82
N VAL A 172 -5.75 5.64 9.61
CA VAL A 172 -6.34 6.23 8.41
C VAL A 172 -7.39 5.29 7.82
N ALA A 173 -8.63 5.78 7.76
CA ALA A 173 -9.78 5.01 7.31
C ALA A 173 -9.82 4.86 5.78
N PRO A 174 -9.90 3.63 5.24
CA PRO A 174 -10.23 3.40 3.84
C PRO A 174 -11.75 3.60 3.63
N LEU A 175 -12.19 4.85 3.77
CA LEU A 175 -13.61 5.18 3.70
C LEU A 175 -14.15 4.99 2.28
N PRO A 176 -15.30 4.31 2.12
CA PRO A 176 -16.04 4.35 0.87
C PRO A 176 -16.62 5.75 0.64
N PRO A 177 -16.81 6.17 -0.62
CA PRO A 177 -17.35 7.49 -0.97
C PRO A 177 -18.78 7.75 -0.45
N HIS A 178 -19.48 6.71 0.00
CA HIS A 178 -20.81 6.79 0.59
C HIS A 178 -20.85 6.01 1.91
N VAL A 179 -20.77 6.73 3.03
CA VAL A 179 -20.97 6.15 4.36
C VAL A 179 -22.46 6.13 4.68
N THR A 180 -23.00 4.95 4.94
CA THR A 180 -24.40 4.80 5.38
C THR A 180 -24.58 5.17 6.84
N LEU A 181 -25.79 5.55 7.26
CA LEU A 181 -26.12 5.83 8.66
C LEU A 181 -25.84 4.63 9.60
N VAL A 182 -25.95 3.41 9.07
CA VAL A 182 -25.64 2.17 9.81
C VAL A 182 -24.14 2.06 10.08
N GLN A 183 -23.32 2.31 9.06
CA GLN A 183 -21.85 2.31 9.17
C GLN A 183 -21.35 3.40 10.12
N ALA A 184 -21.96 4.59 10.07
CA ALA A 184 -21.63 5.68 11.00
C ALA A 184 -21.94 5.30 12.45
N LYS A 185 -23.08 4.63 12.71
CA LYS A 185 -23.46 4.16 14.04
C LYS A 185 -22.54 3.05 14.56
N ALA A 186 -22.16 2.10 13.69
CA ALA A 186 -21.23 1.03 14.02
C ALA A 186 -19.85 1.59 14.38
N PHE A 187 -19.31 2.50 13.56
CA PHE A 187 -18.06 3.18 13.84
C PHE A 187 -18.09 3.94 15.18
N MET A 188 -19.15 4.70 15.48
CA MET A 188 -19.28 5.36 16.78
C MET A 188 -19.35 4.36 17.95
N SER A 189 -19.95 3.18 17.73
CA SER A 189 -19.98 2.10 18.72
C SER A 189 -18.60 1.51 18.98
N SER A 190 -17.76 1.29 17.97
CA SER A 190 -16.40 0.75 18.19
C SER A 190 -15.57 1.74 19.02
N MET A 191 -15.64 3.03 18.71
CA MET A 191 -14.96 4.09 19.47
C MET A 191 -15.41 4.13 20.94
N ALA A 192 -16.72 4.01 21.19
CA ALA A 192 -17.26 3.97 22.55
C ALA A 192 -16.84 2.72 23.35
N LYS A 193 -16.51 1.61 22.67
CA LYS A 193 -16.01 0.37 23.28
C LYS A 193 -14.50 0.40 23.57
N GLY A 194 -13.85 1.56 23.40
CA GLY A 194 -12.45 1.75 23.80
C GLY A 194 -11.42 1.38 22.74
N ASP A 195 -11.75 1.58 21.47
CA ASP A 195 -10.79 1.40 20.37
C ASP A 195 -9.54 2.28 20.56
N ARG A 196 -8.39 1.76 20.16
CA ARG A 196 -7.12 2.47 20.30
C ARG A 196 -7.13 3.70 19.40
N GLY A 197 -6.62 4.82 19.92
CA GLY A 197 -6.52 6.05 19.13
C GLY A 197 -7.86 6.70 18.77
N ALA A 198 -8.97 6.36 19.46
CA ALA A 198 -10.32 6.82 19.10
C ALA A 198 -10.45 8.33 18.84
N GLY A 199 -9.78 9.18 19.65
CA GLY A 199 -9.78 10.63 19.43
C GLY A 199 -9.07 11.06 18.15
N GLN A 200 -7.96 10.40 17.81
CA GLN A 200 -7.18 10.67 16.60
C GLN A 200 -7.91 10.17 15.36
N VAL A 201 -8.44 8.94 15.41
CA VAL A 201 -9.29 8.33 14.38
C VAL A 201 -10.47 9.23 14.00
N ILE A 202 -11.19 9.78 14.99
CA ILE A 202 -12.30 10.71 14.76
C ILE A 202 -11.81 12.01 14.09
N ALA A 203 -10.68 12.56 14.55
CA ALA A 203 -10.13 13.80 14.00
C ALA A 203 -9.64 13.63 12.55
N ASP A 204 -9.01 12.50 12.22
CA ASP A 204 -8.52 12.19 10.87
C ASP A 204 -9.65 11.92 9.91
N THR A 205 -10.67 11.16 10.34
CA THR A 205 -11.92 10.97 9.58
C THR A 205 -12.58 12.31 9.25
N ALA A 206 -12.67 13.22 10.23
CA ALA A 206 -13.25 14.55 10.02
C ALA A 206 -12.42 15.39 9.03
N ARG A 207 -11.08 15.36 9.13
CA ARG A 207 -10.19 16.04 8.18
C ARG A 207 -10.38 15.53 6.75
N GLN A 208 -10.50 14.22 6.57
CA GLN A 208 -10.66 13.60 5.26
C GLN A 208 -12.00 14.01 4.60
N LEU A 209 -13.10 13.97 5.35
CA LEU A 209 -14.42 14.42 4.86
C LEU A 209 -14.46 15.92 4.52
N ILE A 210 -13.79 16.76 5.31
CA ILE A 210 -13.66 18.20 5.01
C ILE A 210 -12.84 18.41 3.73
N GLY A 211 -11.75 17.63 3.56
CA GLY A 211 -10.92 17.67 2.36
C GLY A 211 -11.66 17.28 1.08
N GLU A 212 -12.56 16.30 1.15
CA GLU A 212 -13.42 15.89 0.02
C GLU A 212 -14.51 16.94 -0.33
N LEU A 213 -15.00 17.69 0.65
CA LEU A 213 -16.00 18.75 0.46
C LEU A 213 -15.42 20.07 -0.08
N LEU A 214 -14.11 20.27 0.03
CA LEU A 214 -13.44 21.41 -0.58
C LEU A 214 -13.23 21.12 -2.08
N PRO A 215 -13.77 21.95 -2.99
CA PRO A 215 -13.59 21.75 -4.41
C PRO A 215 -12.08 21.70 -4.70
N HIS A 216 -11.66 20.63 -5.39
CA HIS A 216 -10.29 20.51 -5.87
C HIS A 216 -10.03 21.65 -6.85
N GLY A 217 -9.51 22.77 -6.33
CA GLY A 217 -9.04 23.88 -7.11
C GLY A 217 -7.87 23.40 -7.97
N GLU A 218 -8.01 23.59 -9.28
CA GLU A 218 -7.00 23.29 -10.29
C GLU A 218 -5.59 23.69 -9.83
N ARG A 219 -4.68 22.70 -9.74
CA ARG A 219 -3.22 22.88 -9.82
C ARG A 219 -2.59 21.66 -10.47
#